data_AF-A0A4P9YWD3-F1
#
_entry.id   AF-A0A4P9YWD3-F1
#
_cell.length_a   1.000
_cell.length_b   1.000
_cell.length_c   1.000
_cell.angle_alpha   90.00
_cell.angle_beta   90.00
_cell.angle_gamma   90.00
#
_symmetry.space_group_name_H-M   'P 1'
#
loop_
_entity.id
_entity.type
_entity.pdbx_description
1 polymer ?
#
loop_
_entity_poly.entity_id
_entity_poly.type
_entity_poly.pdbx_seq_one_letter_code
_entity_poly.pdbx_strand_id
1 'polypeptide(L)'
;FSQGSVLNLVGQGATDDDNDGDDDDKEEAAPIDEAAREADKAAICAELARADLVTAMFVMNELFTDKRQAMKLVQALVAHLRPGAYFLLVDSAGSFSNLKVGQRTYMIYTIFDALHAYFEPVISEDSEWYRYPKHLNYPLELNNMRYFIRLYRRL
;
A
#
# COMPACT_ATOMS: atom_id res chain seq x y z
N PHE A 1 14.79 5.26 -7.43
CA PHE A 1 14.75 5.19 -5.96
C PHE A 1 15.85 4.26 -5.49
N SER A 2 16.67 4.66 -4.50
CA SER A 2 17.60 3.73 -3.85
C SER A 2 16.95 3.14 -2.60
N GLN A 3 17.42 1.97 -2.16
CA GLN A 3 16.92 1.32 -0.93
C GLN A 3 17.03 2.23 0.29
N GLY A 4 18.09 3.05 0.36
CA GLY A 4 18.27 4.05 1.43
C GLY A 4 17.20 5.15 1.42
N SER A 5 16.71 5.57 0.25
CA SER A 5 15.61 6.54 0.15
C SER A 5 14.27 5.95 0.60
N VAL A 6 14.02 4.67 0.31
CA VAL A 6 12.81 3.98 0.77
C VAL A 6 12.89 3.69 2.26
N LEU A 7 14.04 3.24 2.77
CA LEU A 7 14.27 3.07 4.20
C LEU A 7 14.20 4.39 4.97
N ASN A 8 14.56 5.53 4.38
CA ASN A 8 14.31 6.85 4.98
C ASN A 8 12.82 7.22 4.95
N LEU A 9 12.07 6.94 3.88
CA LEU A 9 10.61 7.09 3.87
C LEU A 9 9.92 6.17 4.89
N VAL A 10 10.50 5.00 5.12
CA VAL A 10 10.06 4.03 6.13
C VAL A 10 10.43 4.54 7.53
N GLY A 11 11.68 4.95 7.77
CA GLY A 11 12.23 5.25 9.09
C GLY A 11 11.97 6.66 9.61
N GLN A 12 11.75 7.62 8.72
CA GLN A 12 11.25 8.96 9.05
C GLN A 12 9.75 8.93 8.75
N GLY A 13 8.91 8.85 9.78
CA GLY A 13 7.51 9.22 9.62
C GLY A 13 7.48 10.60 8.98
N ALA A 14 7.00 10.66 7.74
CA ALA A 14 7.11 11.83 6.86
C ALA A 14 6.84 13.12 7.63
N THR A 15 7.83 14.01 7.69
CA THR A 15 7.61 15.40 8.04
C THR A 15 6.95 16.04 6.83
N ASP A 16 5.66 16.31 6.95
CA ASP A 16 4.87 17.01 5.96
C ASP A 16 5.35 18.46 5.89
N ASP A 17 6.04 18.81 4.82
CA ASP A 17 6.14 20.18 4.32
C ASP A 17 5.34 20.23 3.00
N ASP A 18 4.04 20.43 3.12
CA ASP A 18 3.15 20.93 2.06
C ASP A 18 2.02 21.67 2.80
N ASN A 19 2.30 22.89 3.28
CA ASN A 19 1.28 23.82 3.80
C ASN A 19 0.77 24.67 2.64
N ASP A 20 -0.17 24.11 1.87
CA ASP A 20 -1.09 24.91 1.05
C ASP A 20 -2.40 25.02 1.82
N GLY A 21 -2.67 26.24 2.31
CA GLY A 21 -3.84 26.55 3.09
C GLY A 21 -5.11 26.53 2.25
N ASP A 22 -6.04 25.69 2.64
CA ASP A 22 -7.47 25.97 2.58
C ASP A 22 -8.03 25.67 3.98
N ASP A 23 -8.42 26.73 4.68
CA ASP A 23 -9.19 26.66 5.92
C ASP A 23 -10.62 26.29 5.53
N ASP A 24 -11.02 25.04 5.74
CA ASP A 24 -12.42 24.68 6.01
C ASP A 24 -12.44 23.40 6.87
N ASP A 25 -13.01 23.54 8.07
CA ASP A 25 -13.42 22.50 9.02
C ASP A 25 -12.36 21.46 9.45
N LYS A 26 -11.51 21.85 10.41
CA LYS A 26 -10.87 20.88 11.32
C LYS A 26 -11.94 20.25 12.20
N GLU A 27 -12.58 19.20 11.69
CA GLU A 27 -13.29 18.24 12.53
C GLU A 27 -12.28 17.72 13.55
N GLU A 28 -12.43 18.13 14.80
CA GLU A 28 -11.59 17.70 15.91
C GLU A 28 -11.77 16.18 16.06
N ALA A 29 -10.84 15.42 15.45
CA ALA A 29 -10.89 13.97 15.45
C ALA A 29 -11.05 13.48 16.89
N ALA A 30 -12.06 12.63 17.12
CA ALA A 30 -12.34 12.06 18.43
C ALA A 30 -11.04 11.50 19.06
N PRO A 31 -10.86 11.61 20.38
CA PRO A 31 -9.65 11.14 21.04
C PRO A 31 -9.42 9.68 20.69
N ILE A 32 -8.31 9.42 19.98
CA ILE A 32 -7.94 8.08 19.55
C ILE A 32 -7.58 7.29 20.82
N ASP A 33 -8.27 6.17 21.06
CA ASP A 33 -7.90 5.23 22.11
C ASP A 33 -6.57 4.58 21.73
N GLU A 34 -5.49 5.12 22.29
CA GLU A 34 -4.12 4.67 22.06
C GLU A 34 -3.92 3.20 22.47
N ALA A 35 -4.61 2.75 23.51
CA ALA A 35 -4.51 1.37 23.98
C ALA A 35 -5.19 0.40 23.00
N ALA A 36 -6.38 0.75 22.50
CA ALA A 36 -7.05 -0.01 21.44
C ALA A 36 -6.19 -0.08 20.17
N ARG A 37 -5.57 1.04 19.77
CA ARG A 37 -4.71 1.09 18.58
C ARG A 37 -3.47 0.21 18.69
N GLU A 38 -2.85 0.14 19.86
CA GLU A 38 -1.69 -0.74 20.07
C GLU A 38 -2.11 -2.22 20.12
N ALA A 39 -3.28 -2.52 20.69
CA ALA A 39 -3.85 -3.87 20.65
C ALA A 39 -4.14 -4.34 19.22
N ASP A 40 -4.74 -3.48 18.39
CA ASP A 40 -5.02 -3.78 16.98
C ASP A 40 -3.72 -4.03 16.20
N LYS A 41 -2.70 -3.19 16.43
CA LYS A 41 -1.38 -3.38 15.82
C LYS A 41 -0.76 -4.72 16.22
N ALA A 42 -0.81 -5.09 17.50
CA ALA A 42 -0.30 -6.37 17.97
C ALA A 42 -1.04 -7.56 17.32
N ALA A 43 -2.37 -7.46 17.19
CA ALA A 43 -3.18 -8.46 16.51
C ALA A 43 -2.78 -8.61 15.03
N ILE A 44 -2.62 -7.49 14.30
CA ILE A 44 -2.17 -7.48 12.91
C ILE A 44 -0.79 -8.16 12.78
N CYS A 45 0.17 -7.81 13.63
CA CYS A 45 1.50 -8.45 13.62
C CYS A 45 1.40 -9.98 13.84
N ALA A 46 0.51 -10.43 14.72
CA ALA A 46 0.29 -11.85 14.97
C ALA A 46 -0.39 -12.58 13.79
N GLU A 47 -1.25 -11.91 13.02
CA GLU A 47 -1.82 -12.44 11.77
C GLU A 47 -0.75 -12.51 10.66
N LEU A 48 0.08 -11.48 10.52
CA LEU A 48 1.18 -11.48 9.55
C LEU A 48 2.18 -12.62 9.82
N ALA A 49 2.47 -12.88 11.09
CA ALA A 49 3.38 -13.95 11.49
C ALA A 49 2.90 -15.37 11.18
N ARG A 50 1.61 -15.57 10.92
CA ARG A 50 1.05 -16.90 10.57
C ARG A 50 0.59 -17.00 9.12
N ALA A 51 0.46 -15.88 8.41
CA ALA A 51 0.00 -15.87 7.03
C ALA A 51 1.02 -16.54 6.09
N ASP A 52 0.50 -17.28 5.10
CA ASP A 52 1.25 -17.75 3.93
C ASP A 52 1.11 -16.77 2.75
N LEU A 53 0.01 -16.01 2.71
CA LEU A 53 -0.29 -15.01 1.69
C LEU A 53 -0.98 -13.81 2.35
N VAL A 54 -0.48 -12.61 2.06
CA VAL A 54 -1.14 -11.34 2.37
C VAL A 54 -1.51 -10.64 1.08
N THR A 55 -2.73 -10.10 1.00
CA THR A 55 -3.23 -9.45 -0.21
C THR A 55 -3.59 -7.99 0.06
N ALA A 56 -3.18 -7.08 -0.81
CA ALA A 56 -3.69 -5.72 -0.90
C ALA A 56 -4.24 -5.53 -2.33
N MET A 57 -5.54 -5.30 -2.46
CA MET A 57 -6.22 -5.24 -3.78
C MET A 57 -7.10 -4.00 -3.86
N PHE A 58 -6.72 -3.02 -4.70
CA PHE A 58 -7.47 -1.78 -4.95
C PHE A 58 -7.76 -0.94 -3.69
N VAL A 59 -6.79 -0.90 -2.78
CA VAL A 59 -6.89 -0.18 -1.50
C VAL A 59 -5.74 0.81 -1.30
N MET A 60 -4.80 0.90 -2.24
CA MET A 60 -3.55 1.60 -2.00
C MET A 60 -3.71 3.11 -2.00
N ASN A 61 -4.64 3.62 -2.80
CA ASN A 61 -4.97 5.04 -2.85
C ASN A 61 -5.48 5.52 -1.48
N GLU A 62 -6.40 4.77 -0.89
CA GLU A 62 -7.02 5.05 0.40
C GLU A 62 -5.98 4.88 1.51
N LEU A 63 -5.22 3.78 1.47
CA LEU A 63 -4.21 3.48 2.48
C LEU A 63 -3.11 4.56 2.54
N PHE A 64 -2.65 5.07 1.39
CA PHE A 64 -1.57 6.05 1.32
C PHE A 64 -2.03 7.51 1.43
N THR A 65 -3.30 7.75 1.75
CA THR A 65 -3.77 9.08 2.17
C THR A 65 -3.04 9.51 3.45
N ASP A 66 -2.87 8.60 4.41
CA ASP A 66 -1.92 8.74 5.52
C ASP A 66 -0.65 7.93 5.23
N LYS A 67 0.32 8.58 4.58
CA LYS A 67 1.61 7.96 4.22
C LYS A 67 2.33 7.41 5.44
N ARG A 68 2.26 8.08 6.60
CA ARG A 68 2.97 7.66 7.80
C ARG A 68 2.41 6.32 8.31
N GLN A 69 1.10 6.20 8.37
CA GLN A 69 0.45 4.97 8.81
C GLN A 69 0.61 3.84 7.78
N ALA A 70 0.51 4.15 6.48
CA ALA A 70 0.80 3.20 5.41
C ALA A 70 2.23 2.62 5.51
N MET A 71 3.23 3.47 5.75
CA MET A 71 4.61 3.01 5.90
C MET A 71 4.81 2.13 7.13
N LYS A 72 4.06 2.33 8.23
CA LYS A 72 4.06 1.39 9.38
C LYS A 72 3.51 0.02 8.99
N LEU A 73 2.50 -0.08 8.13
CA LEU A 73 2.03 -1.36 7.61
C LEU A 73 3.13 -2.05 6.78
N VAL A 74 3.82 -1.30 5.93
CA VAL A 74 4.97 -1.81 5.15
C VAL A 74 6.07 -2.33 6.08
N GLN A 75 6.38 -1.60 7.16
CA GLN A 75 7.32 -2.08 8.19
C GLN A 75 6.84 -3.37 8.84
N ALA A 76 5.57 -3.46 9.22
CA ALA A 76 5.00 -4.64 9.84
C ALA A 76 5.08 -5.85 8.90
N LEU A 77 4.82 -5.67 7.60
CA LEU A 77 5.00 -6.71 6.58
C LEU A 77 6.45 -7.20 6.52
N VAL A 78 7.42 -6.28 6.43
CA VAL A 78 8.84 -6.63 6.39
C VAL A 78 9.28 -7.37 7.66
N ALA A 79 8.81 -6.91 8.82
CA ALA A 79 9.23 -7.40 10.13
C ALA A 79 8.58 -8.72 10.54
N HIS A 80 7.31 -8.94 10.19
CA HIS A 80 6.52 -10.05 10.74
C HIS A 80 6.07 -11.09 9.72
N LEU A 81 6.03 -10.77 8.43
CA LEU A 81 5.70 -11.78 7.43
C LEU A 81 6.83 -12.83 7.37
N ARG A 82 6.46 -14.11 7.42
CA ARG A 82 7.44 -15.20 7.46
C ARG A 82 8.23 -15.30 6.15
N PRO A 83 9.52 -15.65 6.19
CA PRO A 83 10.28 -16.04 5.00
C PRO A 83 9.55 -17.16 4.23
N GLY A 84 9.52 -17.05 2.91
CA GLY A 84 8.80 -17.93 2.00
C GLY A 84 7.32 -17.60 1.81
N ALA A 85 6.70 -16.79 2.67
CA ALA A 85 5.32 -16.32 2.48
C ALA A 85 5.23 -15.26 1.38
N TYR A 86 4.02 -14.98 0.91
CA TYR A 86 3.76 -14.13 -0.24
C TYR A 86 3.03 -12.84 0.13
N PHE A 87 3.36 -11.76 -0.57
CA PHE A 87 2.61 -10.52 -0.57
C PHE A 87 2.13 -10.22 -2.00
N LEU A 88 0.82 -10.26 -2.20
CA LEU A 88 0.16 -9.93 -3.46
C LEU A 88 -0.38 -8.50 -3.40
N LEU A 89 0.10 -7.68 -4.32
CA LEU A 89 -0.35 -6.32 -4.50
C LEU A 89 -0.97 -6.17 -5.89
N VAL A 90 -2.25 -5.81 -5.93
CA VAL A 90 -3.00 -5.55 -7.16
C VAL A 90 -3.67 -4.20 -7.02
N ASP A 91 -3.50 -3.32 -8.01
CA ASP A 91 -4.21 -2.05 -8.01
C ASP A 91 -4.33 -1.51 -9.45
N SER A 92 -5.00 -0.39 -9.62
CA SER A 92 -5.16 0.30 -10.89
C SER A 92 -3.81 0.59 -11.55
N ALA A 93 -3.66 0.25 -12.84
CA ALA A 93 -2.50 0.62 -13.64
C ALA A 93 -2.60 2.07 -14.17
N GLY A 94 -3.26 2.93 -13.40
CA GLY A 94 -3.55 4.32 -13.73
C GLY A 94 -3.30 5.25 -12.54
N SER A 95 -3.76 6.50 -12.66
CA SER A 95 -3.44 7.56 -11.69
C SER A 95 -3.95 7.31 -10.28
N PHE A 96 -4.90 6.38 -10.10
CA PHE A 96 -5.43 6.00 -8.80
C PHE A 96 -4.37 5.33 -7.91
N SER A 97 -3.27 4.81 -8.47
CA SER A 97 -2.23 4.14 -7.69
C SER A 97 -0.91 4.92 -7.72
N ASN A 98 -1.00 6.25 -7.81
CA ASN A 98 0.13 7.16 -7.79
C ASN A 98 0.44 7.66 -6.37
N LEU A 99 1.72 7.71 -6.03
CA LEU A 99 2.23 8.38 -4.84
C LEU A 99 3.10 9.59 -5.25
N LYS A 100 2.77 10.77 -4.71
CA LYS A 100 3.63 11.95 -4.78
C LYS A 100 4.71 11.89 -3.69
N VAL A 101 5.98 11.89 -4.11
CA VAL A 101 7.15 11.96 -3.22
C VAL A 101 7.99 13.16 -3.64
N GLY A 102 7.95 14.22 -2.81
CA GLY A 102 8.47 15.52 -3.18
C GLY A 102 7.79 16.04 -4.45
N GLN A 103 8.58 16.39 -5.46
CA GLN A 103 8.10 16.96 -6.73
C GLN A 103 7.83 15.91 -7.82
N ARG A 104 7.91 14.61 -7.50
CA ARG A 104 7.76 13.53 -8.48
C ARG A 104 6.64 12.58 -8.09
N THR A 105 5.93 12.09 -9.11
CA THR A 105 4.87 11.10 -8.97
C THR A 105 5.38 9.74 -9.40
N TYR A 106 5.12 8.73 -8.58
CA TYR A 106 5.55 7.35 -8.82
C TYR A 106 4.38 6.40 -8.66
N MET A 107 4.37 5.31 -9.41
CA MET A 107 3.43 4.22 -9.16
C MET A 107 3.76 3.59 -7.80
N ILE A 108 2.73 3.25 -7.03
CA ILE A 108 2.91 2.78 -5.64
C ILE A 108 3.74 1.50 -5.53
N TYR A 109 3.66 0.61 -6.53
CA TYR A 109 4.49 -0.60 -6.59
C TYR A 109 5.98 -0.29 -6.58
N THR A 110 6.43 0.91 -7.00
CA THR A 110 7.86 1.27 -7.00
C THR A 110 8.45 1.34 -5.60
N ILE A 111 7.63 1.59 -4.58
CA ILE A 111 8.03 1.56 -3.17
C ILE A 111 8.34 0.13 -2.76
N PHE A 112 7.49 -0.82 -3.16
CA PHE A 112 7.65 -2.24 -2.84
C PHE A 112 8.76 -2.89 -3.65
N ASP A 113 8.89 -2.55 -4.94
CA ASP A 113 10.00 -3.00 -5.80
C ASP A 113 11.37 -2.58 -5.23
N ALA A 114 11.44 -1.45 -4.52
CA ALA A 114 12.66 -1.01 -3.86
C ALA A 114 13.02 -1.79 -2.59
N LEU A 115 12.11 -2.62 -2.04
CA LEU A 115 12.34 -3.48 -0.86
C LEU A 115 12.98 -4.84 -1.22
N HIS A 116 13.76 -4.88 -2.30
CA HIS A 116 14.40 -6.09 -2.84
C HIS A 116 15.30 -6.87 -1.87
N ALA A 117 15.75 -6.26 -0.77
CA ALA A 117 16.49 -6.99 0.27
C ALA A 117 15.60 -7.83 1.20
N TYR A 118 14.30 -7.55 1.23
CA TYR A 118 13.32 -8.25 2.06
C TYR A 118 12.35 -9.09 1.23
N PHE A 119 12.16 -8.73 -0.04
CA PHE A 119 11.19 -9.30 -0.94
C PHE A 119 11.81 -9.61 -2.30
N GLU A 120 11.50 -10.78 -2.83
CA GLU A 120 11.83 -11.21 -4.17
C GLU A 120 10.60 -11.10 -5.07
N PRO A 121 10.65 -10.37 -6.20
CA PRO A 121 9.55 -10.32 -7.14
C PRO A 121 9.38 -11.66 -7.86
N VAL A 122 8.18 -12.22 -7.79
CA VAL A 122 7.76 -13.46 -8.47
C VAL A 122 6.91 -13.14 -9.70
N ILE A 123 6.04 -12.13 -9.61
CA ILE A 123 5.23 -11.62 -10.71
C ILE A 123 5.35 -10.10 -10.71
N SER A 124 5.60 -9.49 -11.88
CA SER A 124 5.69 -8.05 -12.04
C SER A 124 5.09 -7.59 -13.36
N GLU A 125 3.76 -7.57 -13.45
CA GLU A 125 3.05 -7.03 -14.62
C GLU A 125 2.58 -5.61 -14.32
N ASP A 126 2.93 -4.66 -15.20
CA ASP A 126 2.69 -3.23 -14.98
C ASP A 126 1.30 -2.78 -15.40
N SER A 127 0.64 -3.49 -16.32
CA SER A 127 -0.64 -3.07 -16.86
C SER A 127 -1.31 -4.18 -17.68
N GLU A 128 -2.24 -4.89 -17.07
CA GLU A 128 -3.09 -5.90 -17.69
C GLU A 128 -4.53 -5.40 -17.84
N TRP A 129 -5.20 -5.74 -18.94
CA TRP A 129 -6.60 -5.41 -19.15
C TRP A 129 -7.52 -6.45 -18.50
N TYR A 130 -8.32 -6.02 -17.53
CA TYR A 130 -9.49 -6.78 -17.11
C TYR A 130 -10.70 -6.41 -17.97
N ARG A 131 -11.22 -7.41 -18.70
CA ARG A 131 -12.43 -7.30 -19.51
C ARG A 131 -13.52 -8.11 -18.82
N TYR A 132 -14.55 -7.45 -18.29
CA TYR A 132 -15.61 -8.17 -17.59
C TYR A 132 -16.44 -9.03 -18.56
N PRO A 133 -17.02 -10.15 -18.10
CA PRO A 133 -17.82 -11.02 -18.96
C PRO A 133 -19.10 -10.33 -19.47
N LYS A 134 -19.44 -10.51 -20.75
CA LYS A 134 -20.64 -9.89 -21.38
C LYS A 134 -21.98 -10.27 -20.75
N HIS A 135 -22.03 -11.37 -19.98
CA HIS A 135 -23.24 -11.85 -19.32
C HIS A 135 -23.44 -11.27 -17.92
N LEU A 136 -22.49 -10.46 -17.43
CA LEU A 136 -22.59 -9.83 -16.12
C LEU A 136 -23.65 -8.72 -16.16
N ASN A 137 -24.70 -8.87 -15.36
CA ASN A 137 -25.76 -7.88 -15.23
C ASN A 137 -25.62 -7.17 -13.89
N TYR A 138 -25.23 -5.89 -13.93
CA TYR A 138 -25.03 -5.06 -12.74
C TYR A 138 -25.95 -3.84 -12.83
N PRO A 139 -26.53 -3.34 -11.71
CA PRO A 139 -27.39 -2.16 -11.73
C PRO A 139 -26.69 -0.86 -12.16
N LEU A 140 -25.36 -0.87 -12.24
CA LEU A 140 -24.50 0.26 -12.60
C LEU A 140 -23.66 -0.12 -13.83
N GLU A 141 -23.35 0.85 -14.68
CA GLU A 141 -22.46 0.63 -15.82
C GLU A 141 -21.06 0.21 -15.35
N LEU A 142 -20.60 -0.95 -15.82
CA LEU A 142 -19.26 -1.44 -15.54
C LEU A 142 -18.29 -1.01 -16.64
N ASN A 143 -17.11 -0.57 -16.21
CA ASN A 143 -16.01 -0.23 -17.10
C ASN A 143 -14.93 -1.31 -17.08
N ASN A 144 -14.31 -1.55 -18.23
CA ASN A 144 -13.08 -2.32 -18.29
C ASN A 144 -11.97 -1.48 -17.66
N MET A 145 -11.05 -2.13 -16.95
CA MET A 145 -9.97 -1.42 -16.27
C MET A 145 -8.62 -2.10 -16.52
N ARG A 146 -7.56 -1.30 -16.44
CA ARG A 146 -6.20 -1.83 -16.38
C ARG A 146 -5.76 -1.94 -14.93
N TYR A 147 -5.08 -3.03 -14.59
CA TYR A 147 -4.50 -3.23 -13.27
C TYR A 147 -3.03 -3.63 -13.41
N PHE A 148 -2.22 -3.33 -12.41
CA PHE A 148 -0.91 -3.95 -12.27
C PHE A 148 -1.01 -5.09 -11.27
N ILE A 149 -0.12 -6.07 -11.38
CA ILE A 149 0.03 -7.13 -10.39
C ILE A 149 1.50 -7.24 -9.99
N ARG A 150 1.70 -7.29 -8.68
CA ARG A 150 2.97 -7.59 -8.06
C ARG A 150 2.77 -8.74 -7.08
N LEU A 151 3.51 -9.83 -7.28
CA LEU A 151 3.60 -10.90 -6.30
C LEU A 151 5.03 -10.92 -5.79
N TYR A 152 5.20 -10.70 -4.50
CA TYR A 152 6.49 -10.77 -3.84
C TYR A 152 6.55 -12.00 -2.94
N ARG A 153 7.70 -12.69 -2.92
CA ARG A 153 8.04 -13.70 -1.92
C ARG A 153 8.92 -13.06 -0.85
N ARG A 154 8.60 -13.23 0.42
CA ARG A 154 9.42 -12.78 1.54
C ARG A 154 10.71 -13.60 1.60
N LEU A 155 11.85 -12.93 1.67
CA LEU A 155 13.20 -13.53 1.79
C LEU A 155 13.53 -14.01 3.22
#